data_AF-A0A0D3VC26-F1
#
_entry.id   AF-A0A0D3VC26-F1
#
_cell.length_a   1.000
_cell.length_b   1.000
_cell.length_c   1.000
_cell.angle_alpha   90.00
_cell.angle_beta   90.00
_cell.angle_gamma   90.00
#
_symmetry.space_group_name_H-M   'P 1'
#
loop_
_entity.id
_entity.type
_entity.pdbx_description
1 polymer ?
#
loop_
_entity_poly.entity_id
_entity_poly.type
_entity_poly.pdbx_seq_one_letter_code
_entity_poly.pdbx_strand_id
1 'polypeptide(L)'
;MNEQTRRRAFQKVKTYSNKKFWDWMNVMHSRAYAKAEQHYQEAMAIVLQPKQAAAVTAKATEIREQWDGMATITMDETEGAELQSLGV
;
A
#
# COMPACT_ATOMS: atom_id res chain seq x y z
N MET A 1 -11.13 18.24 3.64
CA MET A 1 -12.29 17.69 4.40
C MET A 1 -12.86 18.79 5.27
N ASN A 2 -14.18 19.03 5.24
CA ASN A 2 -14.81 20.02 6.14
C ASN A 2 -14.93 19.49 7.58
N GLU A 3 -15.23 20.37 8.54
CA GLU A 3 -15.32 20.02 9.96
C GLU A 3 -16.37 18.96 10.28
N GLN A 4 -17.53 19.03 9.63
CA GLN A 4 -18.63 18.09 9.83
C GLN A 4 -18.21 16.65 9.43
N THR A 5 -17.53 16.50 8.30
CA THR A 5 -17.04 15.19 7.84
C THR A 5 -15.93 14.66 8.76
N ARG A 6 -15.03 15.53 9.24
CA ARG A 6 -13.99 15.14 10.22
C ARG A 6 -14.63 14.63 11.52
N ARG A 7 -15.63 15.34 12.06
CA ARG A 7 -16.36 14.94 13.27
C ARG A 7 -17.10 13.62 13.09
N ARG A 8 -17.80 13.41 11.97
CA ARG A 8 -18.50 12.15 11.67
C ARG A 8 -17.53 10.97 11.58
N ALA A 9 -16.40 11.13 10.90
CA ALA A 9 -15.37 10.11 10.82
C ALA A 9 -14.82 9.76 12.21
N PHE A 10 -14.52 10.77 13.03
CA PHE A 10 -14.03 10.58 14.40
C PHE A 10 -15.02 9.81 15.27
N GLN A 11 -16.31 10.18 15.24
CA GLN A 11 -17.33 9.47 16.01
C GLN A 11 -17.50 8.03 15.53
N LYS A 12 -17.42 7.77 14.22
CA LYS A 12 -17.47 6.42 13.66
C LYS A 12 -16.31 5.54 14.12
N VAL A 13 -15.09 6.08 14.17
CA VAL A 13 -13.91 5.31 14.60
C VAL A 13 -14.01 4.94 16.09
N LYS A 14 -14.58 5.80 16.93
CA LYS A 14 -14.79 5.52 18.36
C LYS A 14 -15.72 4.34 18.65
N THR A 15 -16.61 4.00 17.72
CA THR A 15 -17.54 2.86 17.91
C THR A 15 -16.94 1.53 17.47
N TYR A 16 -15.70 1.51 16.99
CA TYR A 16 -15.05 0.28 16.56
C TYR A 16 -14.60 -0.57 17.75
N SER A 17 -14.75 -1.89 17.63
CA SER A 17 -14.01 -2.82 18.47
C SER A 17 -12.51 -2.73 18.17
N ASN A 18 -11.67 -3.19 19.10
CA ASN A 18 -10.21 -3.13 18.93
C ASN A 18 -9.74 -3.77 17.61
N LYS A 19 -10.23 -4.98 17.28
CA LYS A 19 -9.92 -5.64 15.99
C LYS A 19 -10.34 -4.78 14.79
N LYS A 20 -11.57 -4.28 14.80
CA LYS A 20 -12.11 -3.47 13.69
C LYS A 20 -11.37 -2.14 13.53
N PHE A 21 -10.87 -1.57 14.62
CA PHE A 21 -10.02 -0.39 14.59
C PHE A 21 -8.70 -0.67 13.87
N TRP A 22 -8.00 -1.74 14.23
CA TRP A 22 -6.74 -2.10 13.58
C TRP A 22 -6.93 -2.52 12.11
N ASP A 23 -7.98 -3.28 11.79
CA ASP A 23 -8.32 -3.61 10.40
C ASP A 23 -8.55 -2.31 9.58
N TRP A 24 -9.26 -1.34 10.14
CA TRP A 24 -9.48 -0.04 9.50
C TRP A 24 -8.19 0.77 9.36
N MET A 25 -7.33 0.78 10.38
CA MET A 25 -6.02 1.45 10.34
C MET A 25 -5.12 0.86 9.25
N ASN A 26 -5.10 -0.46 9.10
CA ASN A 26 -4.36 -1.14 8.04
C ASN A 26 -4.82 -0.68 6.66
N VAL A 27 -6.14 -0.63 6.42
CA VAL A 27 -6.69 -0.10 5.17
C VAL A 27 -6.28 1.36 4.92
N MET A 28 -6.30 2.20 5.96
CA MET A 28 -5.88 3.59 5.84
C MET A 28 -4.39 3.72 5.52
N HIS A 29 -3.54 2.92 6.15
CA HIS A 29 -2.11 2.88 5.87
C HIS A 29 -1.84 2.40 4.44
N SER A 30 -2.45 1.29 3.99
CA SER A 30 -2.29 0.80 2.62
C SER A 30 -2.68 1.85 1.58
N ARG A 31 -3.78 2.59 1.82
CA ARG A 31 -4.20 3.70 0.96
C ARG A 31 -3.21 4.86 0.97
N ALA A 32 -2.66 5.20 2.13
CA ALA A 32 -1.66 6.26 2.24
C ALA A 32 -0.38 5.89 1.48
N TYR A 33 0.10 4.66 1.61
CA TYR A 33 1.24 4.15 0.85
C TYR A 33 1.00 4.19 -0.66
N ALA A 34 -0.12 3.63 -1.13
CA ALA A 34 -0.47 3.65 -2.56
C ALA A 34 -0.54 5.10 -3.11
N LYS A 35 -1.06 6.03 -2.30
CA LYS A 35 -1.12 7.44 -2.70
C LYS A 35 0.25 8.10 -2.73
N ALA A 36 1.12 7.78 -1.77
CA ALA A 36 2.50 8.27 -1.76
C ALA A 36 3.27 7.76 -2.99
N GLU A 37 3.16 6.48 -3.31
CA GLU A 37 3.74 5.88 -4.51
C GLU A 37 3.26 6.62 -5.77
N GLN A 38 1.96 6.83 -5.92
CA GLN A 38 1.40 7.60 -7.02
C GLN A 38 2.02 9.01 -7.12
N HIS A 39 2.11 9.73 -6.00
CA HIS A 39 2.69 11.07 -6.00
C HIS A 39 4.16 11.10 -6.40
N TYR A 40 4.94 10.11 -5.98
CA TYR A 40 6.34 10.00 -6.40
C TYR A 40 6.46 9.62 -7.88
N GLN A 41 5.61 8.73 -8.39
CA GLN A 41 5.56 8.41 -9.82
C GLN A 41 5.21 9.65 -10.67
N GLU A 42 4.19 10.40 -10.26
CA GLU A 42 3.80 11.66 -10.91
C GLU A 42 4.94 12.69 -10.86
N ALA A 43 5.57 12.89 -9.70
CA ALA A 43 6.69 13.81 -9.56
C ALA A 43 7.89 13.39 -10.42
N MET A 44 8.21 12.09 -10.47
CA MET A 44 9.27 11.56 -11.33
C MET A 44 8.99 11.81 -12.81
N ALA A 45 7.74 11.64 -13.25
CA ALA A 45 7.34 11.89 -14.63
C ALA A 45 7.45 13.36 -15.04
N ILE A 46 7.32 14.30 -14.09
CA ILE A 46 7.45 15.75 -14.34
C ILE A 46 8.92 16.18 -14.33
N VAL A 47 9.69 15.71 -13.35
CA VAL A 47 11.04 16.25 -13.05
C VAL A 47 12.15 15.49 -13.78
N LEU A 48 11.98 14.19 -14.03
CA LEU A 48 13.04 13.32 -14.53
C LEU A 48 12.84 12.97 -16.00
N GLN A 49 13.95 12.70 -16.69
CA GLN A 49 13.90 12.04 -17.99
C GLN A 49 13.39 10.59 -17.83
N PRO A 50 12.69 10.01 -18.81
CA PRO A 50 12.10 8.68 -18.70
C PRO A 50 13.08 7.58 -18.26
N LYS A 51 14.32 7.63 -18.76
CA LYS A 51 15.39 6.67 -18.39
C LYS A 51 15.79 6.78 -16.91
N GLN A 52 15.80 8.00 -16.35
CA GLN A 52 16.13 8.24 -14.95
C GLN A 52 14.97 7.83 -14.04
N ALA A 53 13.73 8.13 -14.42
CA ALA A 53 12.55 7.66 -13.69
C ALA A 53 12.50 6.12 -13.62
N ALA A 54 12.77 5.43 -14.73
CA ALA A 54 12.84 3.96 -14.75
C ALA A 54 13.94 3.41 -13.84
N ALA A 55 15.11 4.05 -13.80
CA ALA A 55 16.20 3.65 -12.91
C ALA A 55 15.84 3.83 -11.42
N VAL A 56 15.13 4.90 -11.07
CA VAL A 56 14.65 5.13 -9.70
C VAL A 56 13.60 4.09 -9.30
N THR A 57 12.64 3.79 -10.17
CA THR A 57 11.62 2.74 -9.91
C THR A 57 12.25 1.35 -9.74
N ALA A 58 13.23 0.99 -10.58
CA ALA A 58 13.96 -0.26 -10.45
C ALA A 58 14.71 -0.34 -9.11
N LYS A 59 15.39 0.75 -8.71
CA LYS A 59 16.10 0.81 -7.43
C LYS A 59 15.15 0.77 -6.23
N ALA A 60 13.99 1.42 -6.32
CA ALA A 60 12.96 1.36 -5.27
C ALA A 60 12.44 -0.08 -5.06
N THR A 61 12.29 -0.84 -6.15
CA THR A 61 11.91 -2.26 -6.09
C THR A 61 13.00 -3.09 -5.43
N GLU A 62 14.27 -2.87 -5.80
CA GLU A 62 15.43 -3.54 -5.20
C GLU A 62 15.55 -3.27 -3.70
N ILE A 63 15.39 -2.01 -3.26
CA ILE A 63 15.41 -1.67 -1.82
C ILE A 63 14.31 -2.43 -1.08
N ARG A 64 13.10 -2.43 -1.63
CA ARG A 64 11.94 -3.09 -1.01
C ARG A 64 12.15 -4.59 -0.85
N GLU A 65 12.62 -5.26 -1.91
CA GLU A 65 12.75 -6.71 -1.94
C GLU A 65 14.03 -7.21 -1.26
N GLN A 66 15.16 -6.53 -1.46
CA GLN A 66 16.47 -7.01 -1.00
C GLN A 66 16.89 -6.44 0.34
N TRP A 67 16.51 -5.19 0.67
CA TRP A 67 16.99 -4.52 1.89
C TRP A 67 15.95 -4.58 3.00
N ASP A 68 14.68 -4.37 2.66
CA ASP A 68 13.58 -4.40 3.63
C ASP A 68 12.94 -5.79 3.77
N GLY A 69 13.32 -6.75 2.92
CA GLY A 69 12.80 -8.12 2.93
C GLY A 69 11.30 -8.22 2.64
N MET A 70 10.72 -7.18 2.03
CA MET A 70 9.30 -7.12 1.66
C MET A 70 9.15 -7.58 0.21
N ALA A 71 9.12 -8.89 0.00
CA ALA A 71 8.92 -9.47 -1.32
C ALA A 71 7.61 -8.95 -1.95
N THR A 72 7.68 -8.62 -3.24
CA THR A 72 6.49 -8.38 -4.04
C THR A 72 5.73 -9.69 -4.19
N ILE A 73 4.70 -9.90 -3.36
CA ILE A 73 3.75 -11.00 -3.57
C ILE A 73 3.04 -10.73 -4.90
N THR A 74 3.46 -11.42 -5.95
CA THR A 74 2.78 -11.45 -7.23
C THR A 74 1.60 -12.41 -7.15
N MET A 75 0.57 -12.22 -7.99
CA MET A 75 -0.63 -13.07 -7.97
C MET A 75 -0.28 -14.58 -8.12
N ASP A 76 0.78 -14.90 -8.86
CA ASP A 76 1.28 -16.27 -9.02
C ASP A 76 1.70 -16.94 -7.69
N GLU A 77 2.16 -16.17 -6.69
CA GLU A 77 2.50 -16.70 -5.36
C GLU A 77 1.28 -16.94 -4.48
N THR A 78 0.13 -16.34 -4.83
CA THR A 78 -1.10 -16.42 -4.03
C THR A 78 -2.00 -17.58 -4.48
N GLU A 79 -1.97 -17.96 -5.76
CA GLU A 79 -2.75 -19.09 -6.29
C GLU A 79 -2.23 -20.46 -5.79
N GLY A 80 -0.91 -20.60 -5.57
CA GLY A 80 -0.32 -21.85 -5.07
C GLY A 80 -0.59 -22.16 -3.59
N ALA A 81 -0.76 -21.12 -2.75
CA ALA A 81 -0.94 -21.29 -1.32
C ALA A 81 -2.39 -21.63 -0.92
N GLU A 82 -3.39 -21.11 -1.64
CA GLU A 82 -4.79 -21.44 -1.35
C GLU A 82 -5.17 -22.86 -1.83
N LEU A 83 -4.59 -23.35 -2.94
CA LEU A 83 -4.85 -24.70 -3.46
C LEU A 83 -4.26 -25.82 -2.57
N GLN A 84 -3.11 -25.61 -1.92
CA GLN A 84 -2.57 -26.59 -0.96
C GLN A 84 -3.35 -26.66 0.36
N SER A 85 -4.03 -25.57 0.76
CA SER A 85 -4.83 -25.54 1.98
C SER A 85 -6.20 -26.22 1.85
N LEU A 86 -6.65 -26.48 0.61
CA LEU A 86 -7.95 -27.08 0.30
C LEU A 86 -7.89 -28.55 -0.15
N GLY A 87 -6.72 -29.18 -0.12
CA GLY A 87 -6.58 -30.64 -0.15
C GLY A 87 -7.41 -31.35 -1.22
N VAL A 88 -7.08 -31.13 -2.49
CA VAL A 88 -7.47 -32.02 -3.60
C VAL A 88 -6.21 -32.63 -4.20
#